data_AF-A0A662PNT2-F1
#
_entry.id   AF-A0A662PNT2-F1
#
_cell.length_a   1.000
_cell.length_b   1.000
_cell.length_c   1.000
_cell.angle_alpha   90.00
_cell.angle_beta   90.00
_cell.angle_gamma   90.00
#
_symmetry.space_group_name_H-M   'P 1'
#
loop_
_entity.id
_entity.type
_entity.pdbx_description
1 polymer ?
#
loop_
_entity_poly.entity_id
_entity_poly.type
_entity_poly.pdbx_seq_one_letter_code
_entity_poly.pdbx_strand_id
1 'polypeptide(L)' 'MIKKLRLENFKGIKSGEIELAPLTILLGANNSGKTTILEALFL' A
#
# COMPACT_ATOMS: atom_id res chain seq x y z
N MET A 1 16.46 0.53 0.23
CA MET A 1 15.31 1.28 0.78
C MET A 1 14.22 1.31 -0.28
N ILE A 2 13.00 0.87 0.04
CA ILE A 2 11.89 0.84 -0.94
C ILE A 2 11.42 2.28 -1.20
N LYS A 3 11.23 2.64 -2.46
CA LYS A 3 10.84 4.00 -2.90
C LYS A 3 9.47 4.05 -3.58
N LYS A 4 8.98 2.92 -4.08
CA LYS A 4 7.73 2.82 -4.80
C LYS A 4 7.11 1.46 -4.57
N LEU A 5 5.80 1.42 -4.38
CA LEU A 5 4.99 0.21 -4.32
C LEU A 5 3.95 0.27 -5.42
N ARG A 6 3.90 -0.75 -6.27
CA ARG A 6 2.85 -0.94 -7.27
C ARG A 6 2.11 -2.23 -6.96
N LEU A 7 0.78 -2.16 -6.93
CA LEU A 7 -0.11 -3.28 -6.66
C LEU A 7 -1.02 -3.49 -7.85
N GLU A 8 -1.18 -4.73 -8.29
CA GLU A 8 -2.12 -5.14 -9.33
C GLU A 8 -2.79 -6.44 -8.91
N ASN A 9 -4.12 -6.46 -8.88
CA ASN A 9 -4.96 -7.59 -8.46
C ASN A 9 -4.52 -8.24 -7.13
N PHE A 10 -4.13 -7.42 -6.14
CA PHE A 10 -3.64 -7.88 -4.84
C PHE A 10 -4.70 -7.67 -3.77
N LYS A 11 -5.28 -8.77 -3.27
CA LYS A 11 -6.42 -8.77 -2.33
C LYS A 11 -7.55 -7.84 -2.84
N GLY A 12 -7.97 -6.86 -2.05
CA GLY A 12 -9.02 -5.90 -2.41
C GLY A 12 -8.55 -4.76 -3.34
N ILE A 13 -7.27 -4.72 -3.74
CA ILE A 13 -6.71 -3.66 -4.59
C ILE A 13 -6.60 -4.16 -6.03
N LYS A 14 -7.45 -3.61 -6.92
CA LYS A 14 -7.41 -3.92 -8.36
C LYS A 14 -6.13 -3.37 -9.02
N SER A 15 -5.83 -2.10 -8.78
CA SER A 15 -4.57 -1.49 -9.20
C SER A 15 -4.27 -0.25 -8.36
N GLY A 16 -3.00 0.06 -8.16
CA GLY A 16 -2.57 1.27 -7.46
C GLY A 16 -1.06 1.40 -7.40
N GLU A 17 -0.59 2.64 -7.25
CA GLU A 17 0.82 2.95 -7.13
C GLU A 17 1.04 4.04 -6.09
N ILE A 18 2.06 3.85 -5.24
CA ILE A 18 2.37 4.75 -4.12
C ILE A 18 3.89 4.97 -4.08
N GLU A 19 4.30 6.22 -3.99
CA GLU A 19 5.67 6.59 -3.66
C GLU A 19 5.88 6.58 -2.15
N LEU A 20 7.02 6.05 -1.71
CA LEU A 20 7.35 5.90 -0.29
C LEU A 20 8.48 6.84 0.10
N ALA A 21 8.22 7.62 1.15
CA ALA A 21 9.21 8.43 1.85
C ALA A 21 9.67 7.71 3.14
N PRO A 22 10.78 8.13 3.78
CA PRO A 22 11.21 7.58 5.07
C PRO A 22 10.10 7.54 6.13
N LEU A 23 9.17 8.50 6.08
CA LEU A 23 7.91 8.50 6.83
C LEU A 23 6.75 8.63 5.84
N THR A 24 5.87 7.63 5.83
CA THR A 24 4.65 7.62 5.01
C THR A 24 3.48 7.27 5.92
N ILE A 25 2.44 8.12 5.97
CA ILE A 25 1.26 7.92 6.81
C ILE A 25 0.08 7.53 5.90
N LEU A 26 -0.51 6.36 6.16
CA LEU A 26 -1.68 5.88 5.42
C LEU A 26 -2.97 6.32 6.15
N LEU A 27 -3.77 7.17 5.50
CA LEU A 27 -5.05 7.65 6.02
C LEU A 27 -6.24 7.07 5.23
N GLY A 28 -7.40 6.96 5.88
CA GLY A 28 -8.64 6.50 5.25
C GLY A 28 -9.54 5.71 6.20
N ALA A 29 -10.77 5.40 5.77
CA ALA A 29 -11.73 4.63 6.55
C ALA A 29 -11.28 3.19 6.83
N ASN A 30 -11.88 2.52 7.82
CA ASN A 30 -11.63 1.10 8.05
C ASN A 30 -11.94 0.28 6.78
N ASN A 31 -11.18 -0.78 6.55
CA ASN A 31 -11.29 -1.63 5.36
C ASN A 31 -10.94 -0.93 4.01
N SER A 32 -10.36 0.27 4.02
CA SER A 32 -9.96 1.00 2.80
C SER A 32 -8.66 0.50 2.14
N GLY A 33 -8.15 -0.68 2.50
CA GLY A 33 -6.91 -1.24 1.93
C GLY A 33 -5.60 -0.83 2.61
N LYS A 34 -5.62 -0.07 3.71
CA LYS A 34 -4.38 0.33 4.42
C LYS A 34 -3.56 -0.86 4.92
N THR A 35 -4.20 -1.82 5.57
CA THR A 35 -3.53 -3.06 6.01
C THR A 35 -3.00 -3.86 4.82
N THR A 36 -3.74 -3.90 3.71
CA THR A 36 -3.30 -4.55 2.47
C THR A 36 -2.02 -3.94 1.91
N ILE A 37 -1.88 -2.61 1.95
CA ILE A 37 -0.64 -1.92 1.54
C ILE A 37 0.51 -2.33 2.46
N LEU A 38 0.31 -2.39 3.78
CA LEU A 38 1.33 -2.81 4.73
C LEU A 38 1.75 -4.27 4.54
N GLU A 39 0.80 -5.18 4.31
CA GLU A 39 1.08 -6.59 4.02
C GLU A 39 1.89 -6.76 2.74
N ALA A 40 1.58 -5.99 1.69
CA ALA A 40 2.33 -6.03 0.44
C ALA A 40 3.76 -5.48 0.56
N LEU A 41 4.06 -4.66 1.57
CA LEU A 41 5.42 -4.22 1.88
C LEU A 41 6.21 -5.23 2.70
N PHE A 42 5.53 -6.15 3.36
CA PHE A 42 6.14 -7.16 4.23
C PHE A 42 6.48 -8.47 3.50
N LEU A 43 5.67 -8.83 2.48
CA LEU A 43 5.91 -9.97 1.58
C LEU A 43 7.02 -9.68 0.57
#